data_AF-A0A9P6TTU0-F1
#
_entry.id   AF-A0A9P6TTU0-F1
#
_cell.length_a   1.000
_cell.length_b   1.000
_cell.length_c   1.000
_cell.angle_alpha   90.00
_cell.angle_beta   90.00
_cell.angle_gamma   90.00
#
_symmetry.space_group_name_H-M   'P 1'
#
loop_
_entity.id
_entity.type
_entity.pdbx_description
1 polymer ?
#
loop_
_entity_poly.entity_id
_entity_poly.type
_entity_poly.pdbx_seq_one_letter_code
_entity_poly.pdbx_strand_id
1 'polypeptide(L)'
;MTEPTDKRVSSAGRATAFDLHALDLLGFARTGQQAAGQFDIDELTRLVAEVPVDAMALDGYDPALRWQAKGGSVRELQPDGAAIDEPYLRVAVQGAIWLQCQRCMEPFRMPLDIDAEYRIVESDDEADERALDDTSFDVIVGSHAFDFVELVEEELLLSLPLVPKHEVCVRIHESLVTCAAGEPAHDPGESPAGDDAQRENPFAVLEALKGGGSKPGGRTGPPLAVWSVSAEQNKKSPSKRGMHRSHDFLGAASLAVEPSTGEIHLRHHISPNGYYRGRKVVKTKND
;
A
#
# COMPACT_ATOMS: atom_id res chain seq x y z
N MET A 1 -1.20 -30.10 -60.68
CA MET A 1 -2.03 -28.96 -60.19
C MET A 1 -3.01 -29.56 -59.20
N THR A 2 -2.88 -29.43 -57.88
CA THR A 2 -1.97 -28.64 -57.04
C THR A 2 -1.77 -29.33 -55.68
N GLU A 3 -0.53 -29.51 -55.23
CA GLU A 3 -0.16 -29.30 -53.81
C GLU A 3 0.05 -27.79 -53.58
N PRO A 4 0.18 -27.23 -52.36
CA PRO A 4 0.48 -27.85 -51.04
C PRO A 4 -0.61 -27.51 -49.98
N THR A 5 -0.48 -27.58 -48.64
CA THR A 5 0.70 -27.62 -47.73
C THR A 5 0.35 -28.23 -46.37
N ASP A 6 1.31 -28.87 -45.70
CA ASP A 6 1.33 -29.06 -44.24
C ASP A 6 1.87 -27.78 -43.56
N LYS A 7 1.14 -27.22 -42.59
CA LYS A 7 1.74 -26.41 -41.52
C LYS A 7 1.10 -26.68 -40.17
N ARG A 8 1.60 -27.72 -39.50
CA ARG A 8 1.71 -27.73 -38.03
C ARG A 8 2.30 -26.40 -37.56
N VAL A 9 1.66 -25.75 -36.59
CA VAL A 9 2.30 -24.73 -35.76
C VAL A 9 2.68 -25.38 -34.43
N SER A 10 3.77 -26.13 -34.46
CA SER A 10 4.69 -26.18 -33.32
C SER A 10 5.52 -24.89 -33.35
N SER A 11 6.00 -24.34 -32.25
CA SER A 11 6.11 -24.87 -30.88
C SER A 11 5.99 -23.74 -29.86
N ALA A 12 5.42 -24.03 -28.68
CA ALA A 12 5.66 -23.19 -27.52
C ALA A 12 7.17 -23.08 -27.26
N GLY A 13 7.67 -21.88 -27.00
CA GLY A 13 9.06 -21.64 -26.66
C GLY A 13 9.43 -22.47 -25.43
N ARG A 14 10.48 -23.28 -25.55
CA ARG A 14 10.99 -24.07 -24.43
C ARG A 14 11.58 -23.10 -23.42
N ALA A 15 10.92 -22.91 -22.28
CA ALA A 15 11.49 -22.13 -21.18
C ALA A 15 12.86 -22.71 -20.84
N THR A 16 13.91 -21.94 -21.09
CA THR A 16 15.23 -22.21 -20.55
C THR A 16 15.11 -22.07 -19.04
N ALA A 17 15.26 -23.18 -18.32
CA ALA A 17 15.38 -23.13 -16.86
C ALA A 17 16.69 -22.42 -16.53
N PHE A 18 16.57 -21.17 -16.08
CA PHE A 18 17.65 -20.38 -15.52
C PHE A 18 17.39 -20.16 -14.03
N ASP A 19 18.47 -19.98 -13.27
CA ASP A 19 18.38 -19.69 -11.85
C ASP A 19 17.85 -18.27 -11.65
N LEU A 20 16.76 -18.13 -10.89
CA LEU A 20 16.12 -16.85 -10.63
C LEU A 20 16.89 -16.02 -9.60
N HIS A 21 17.73 -16.65 -8.77
CA HIS A 21 18.60 -15.97 -7.81
C HIS A 21 19.97 -15.57 -8.41
N ALA A 22 20.26 -16.01 -9.64
CA ALA A 22 21.54 -15.77 -10.30
C ALA A 22 21.36 -15.54 -11.82
N LEU A 23 20.43 -14.66 -12.19
CA LEU A 23 20.12 -14.33 -13.58
C LEU A 23 21.23 -13.46 -14.20
N ASP A 24 21.68 -13.80 -15.41
CA ASP A 24 22.44 -12.86 -16.26
C ASP A 24 21.49 -11.82 -16.84
N LEU A 25 21.15 -10.79 -16.05
CA LEU A 25 20.19 -9.76 -16.42
C LEU A 25 20.67 -8.95 -17.63
N LEU A 26 21.97 -8.65 -17.70
CA LEU A 26 22.59 -7.96 -18.84
C LEU A 26 22.49 -8.82 -20.12
N GLY A 27 22.72 -10.12 -20.04
CA GLY A 27 22.49 -11.06 -21.15
C GLY A 27 21.01 -11.17 -21.55
N PHE A 28 20.11 -11.27 -20.57
CA PHE A 28 18.67 -11.37 -20.76
C PHE A 28 18.09 -10.15 -21.50
N ALA A 29 18.48 -8.93 -21.07
CA ALA A 29 18.11 -7.68 -21.71
C ALA A 29 18.65 -7.57 -23.14
N ARG A 30 19.98 -7.71 -23.34
CA ARG A 30 20.64 -7.58 -24.65
C ARG A 30 20.12 -8.57 -25.70
N THR A 31 19.65 -9.74 -25.28
CA THR A 31 19.12 -10.77 -26.19
C THR A 31 17.61 -10.71 -26.39
N GLY A 32 16.90 -9.78 -25.73
CA GLY A 32 15.46 -9.64 -25.83
C GLY A 32 14.68 -10.86 -25.30
N GLN A 33 15.27 -11.59 -24.34
CA GLN A 33 14.71 -12.83 -23.82
C GLN A 33 13.40 -12.62 -23.08
N GLN A 34 12.60 -13.67 -23.02
CA GLN A 34 11.32 -13.72 -22.33
C GLN A 34 11.21 -15.00 -21.53
N ALA A 35 10.62 -14.89 -20.34
CA ALA A 35 10.33 -16.01 -19.47
C ALA A 35 9.02 -15.78 -18.72
N ALA A 36 8.46 -16.87 -18.20
CA ALA A 36 7.27 -16.85 -17.38
C ALA A 36 7.33 -18.03 -16.41
N GLY A 37 6.67 -17.89 -15.27
CA GLY A 37 6.61 -18.91 -14.25
C GLY A 37 5.57 -18.59 -13.19
N GLN A 38 5.73 -19.23 -12.05
CA GLN A 38 4.95 -19.01 -10.84
C GLN A 38 5.92 -18.95 -9.66
N PHE A 39 5.61 -18.09 -8.70
CA PHE A 39 6.08 -18.20 -7.31
C PHE A 39 4.88 -18.59 -6.45
N ASP A 40 5.12 -19.34 -5.40
CA ASP A 40 4.15 -19.42 -4.29
C ASP A 40 4.56 -18.38 -3.23
N ILE A 41 3.61 -17.69 -2.60
CA ILE A 41 3.91 -16.61 -1.62
C ILE A 41 4.84 -17.11 -0.49
N ASP A 42 4.77 -18.38 -0.12
CA ASP A 42 5.64 -19.00 0.89
C ASP A 42 7.14 -19.00 0.53
N GLU A 43 7.48 -18.84 -0.76
CA GLU A 43 8.86 -18.70 -1.25
C GLU A 43 9.40 -17.27 -1.08
N LEU A 44 8.50 -16.29 -0.89
CA LEU A 44 8.78 -14.87 -0.77
C LEU A 44 8.84 -14.47 0.72
N THR A 45 10.05 -14.56 1.29
CA THR A 45 10.32 -14.50 2.74
C THR A 45 9.88 -13.19 3.43
N ARG A 46 9.93 -12.04 2.74
CA ARG A 46 9.42 -10.75 3.23
C ARG A 46 7.93 -10.62 2.95
N LEU A 47 7.43 -11.07 1.79
CA LEU A 47 6.01 -10.93 1.43
C LEU A 47 5.08 -11.82 2.27
N VAL A 48 5.51 -13.04 2.63
CA VAL A 48 4.74 -13.95 3.48
C VAL A 48 4.48 -13.37 4.88
N ALA A 49 5.32 -12.44 5.36
CA ALA A 49 5.12 -11.77 6.65
C ALA A 49 3.91 -10.80 6.67
N GLU A 50 3.44 -10.34 5.50
CA GLU A 50 2.23 -9.52 5.36
C GLU A 50 0.94 -10.36 5.33
N VAL A 51 1.06 -11.69 5.19
CA VAL A 51 -0.06 -12.62 5.13
C VAL A 51 -0.50 -13.05 6.53
N PRO A 52 -1.81 -13.00 6.87
CA PRO A 52 -2.31 -13.55 8.12
C PRO A 52 -1.95 -15.03 8.29
N VAL A 53 -1.48 -15.43 9.47
CA VAL A 53 -1.04 -16.82 9.76
C VAL A 53 -2.14 -17.87 9.58
N ASP A 54 -3.41 -17.46 9.64
CA ASP A 54 -4.61 -18.26 9.44
C ASP A 54 -5.16 -18.20 8.00
N ALA A 55 -4.55 -17.42 7.10
CA ALA A 55 -5.01 -17.25 5.72
C ALA A 55 -5.09 -18.56 4.94
N MET A 56 -4.17 -19.50 5.19
CA MET A 56 -4.15 -20.83 4.57
C MET A 56 -5.39 -21.69 4.87
N ALA A 57 -6.19 -21.33 5.89
CA ALA A 57 -7.45 -22.00 6.23
C ALA A 57 -8.69 -21.31 5.62
N LEU A 58 -8.51 -20.21 4.88
CA LEU A 58 -9.61 -19.45 4.27
C LEU A 58 -10.06 -20.07 2.94
N ASP A 59 -11.36 -20.04 2.69
CA ASP A 59 -11.94 -20.47 1.41
C ASP A 59 -11.38 -19.63 0.25
N GLY A 60 -10.82 -20.30 -0.76
CA GLY A 60 -10.19 -19.63 -1.90
C GLY A 60 -8.82 -19.03 -1.61
N TYR A 61 -8.11 -19.53 -0.60
CA TYR A 61 -6.66 -19.35 -0.49
C TYR A 61 -5.96 -19.98 -1.70
N ASP A 62 -5.11 -19.18 -2.34
CA ASP A 62 -4.31 -19.54 -3.52
C ASP A 62 -3.02 -18.72 -3.41
N PRO A 63 -1.87 -19.35 -3.06
CA PRO A 63 -0.61 -18.65 -2.90
C PRO A 63 0.08 -18.37 -4.25
N ALA A 64 -0.48 -18.82 -5.38
CA ALA A 64 0.14 -18.74 -6.69
C ALA A 64 0.19 -17.30 -7.24
N LEU A 65 1.40 -16.78 -7.43
CA LEU A 65 1.69 -15.56 -8.17
C LEU A 65 2.32 -15.91 -9.52
N ARG A 66 1.58 -15.72 -10.62
CA ARG A 66 2.12 -15.93 -11.97
C ARG A 66 2.93 -14.72 -12.38
N TRP A 67 4.15 -14.93 -12.86
CA TRP A 67 5.05 -13.87 -13.30
C TRP A 67 5.45 -14.04 -14.77
N GLN A 68 5.78 -12.92 -15.40
CA GLN A 68 6.35 -12.82 -16.74
C GLN A 68 7.47 -11.78 -16.73
N ALA A 69 8.58 -12.07 -17.41
CA ALA A 69 9.71 -11.18 -17.54
C ALA A 69 10.11 -11.05 -19.01
N LYS A 70 10.45 -9.83 -19.44
CA LYS A 70 10.94 -9.54 -20.79
C LYS A 70 12.11 -8.56 -20.75
N GLY A 71 13.24 -8.97 -21.30
CA GLY A 71 14.36 -8.08 -21.59
C GLY A 71 14.19 -7.37 -22.94
N GLY A 72 14.94 -6.29 -23.13
CA GLY A 72 15.16 -5.67 -24.44
C GLY A 72 16.03 -4.42 -24.35
N SER A 73 15.95 -3.57 -25.37
CA SER A 73 16.44 -2.19 -25.33
C SER A 73 15.36 -1.18 -25.75
N VAL A 74 15.37 -0.01 -25.12
CA VAL A 74 14.63 1.18 -25.53
C VAL A 74 15.62 2.10 -26.26
N ARG A 75 15.22 2.60 -27.42
CA ARG A 75 16.07 3.51 -28.19
C ARG A 75 15.75 4.95 -27.82
N GLU A 76 16.67 5.59 -27.10
CA GLU A 76 16.56 6.98 -26.67
C GLU A 76 17.41 7.90 -27.56
N LEU A 77 16.96 9.15 -27.74
CA LEU A 77 17.65 10.19 -28.53
C LEU A 77 18.26 11.21 -27.59
N GLN A 78 19.59 11.26 -27.54
CA GLN A 78 20.33 12.25 -26.77
C GLN A 78 20.20 13.67 -27.36
N PRO A 79 20.50 14.73 -26.59
CA PRO A 79 20.48 16.12 -27.05
C PRO A 79 21.43 16.44 -28.22
N ASP A 80 22.48 15.62 -28.42
CA ASP A 80 23.41 15.72 -29.56
C ASP A 80 22.88 15.05 -30.85
N GLY A 81 21.72 14.38 -30.78
CA GLY A 81 21.11 13.62 -31.86
C GLY A 81 21.62 12.19 -32.01
N ALA A 82 22.54 11.73 -31.17
CA ALA A 82 22.93 10.32 -31.12
C ALA A 82 21.82 9.48 -30.50
N ALA A 83 21.63 8.26 -31.02
CA ALA A 83 20.72 7.30 -30.41
C ALA A 83 21.50 6.29 -29.57
N ILE A 84 21.08 6.09 -28.32
CA ILE A 84 21.55 5.00 -27.46
C ILE A 84 20.42 3.97 -27.37
N ASP A 85 20.78 2.69 -27.49
CA ASP A 85 19.88 1.58 -27.18
C ASP A 85 20.11 1.19 -25.71
N GLU A 86 19.33 1.74 -24.79
CA GLU A 86 19.45 1.51 -23.35
C GLU A 86 18.75 0.20 -22.96
N PRO A 87 19.37 -0.71 -22.20
CA PRO A 87 18.77 -1.99 -21.83
C PRO A 87 17.64 -1.81 -20.81
N TYR A 88 16.55 -2.57 -20.96
CA TYR A 88 15.43 -2.58 -20.03
C TYR A 88 14.98 -3.99 -19.64
N LEU A 89 14.30 -4.06 -18.50
CA LEU A 89 13.54 -5.22 -18.03
C LEU A 89 12.10 -4.80 -17.79
N ARG A 90 11.14 -5.51 -18.38
CA ARG A 90 9.72 -5.44 -17.99
C ARG A 90 9.32 -6.68 -17.21
N VAL A 91 8.66 -6.48 -16.08
CA VAL A 91 8.19 -7.53 -15.17
C VAL A 91 6.69 -7.35 -14.97
N ALA A 92 5.92 -8.43 -15.14
CA ALA A 92 4.50 -8.45 -14.82
C ALA A 92 4.17 -9.59 -13.85
N VAL A 93 3.37 -9.34 -12.83
CA VAL A 93 3.01 -10.32 -11.79
C VAL A 93 1.51 -10.26 -11.52
N GLN A 94 0.86 -11.43 -11.52
CA GLN A 94 -0.59 -11.56 -11.42
C GLN A 94 -1.00 -12.64 -10.43
N GLY A 95 -1.87 -12.28 -9.49
CA GLY A 95 -2.36 -13.17 -8.46
C GLY A 95 -3.25 -12.46 -7.45
N ALA A 96 -3.17 -12.86 -6.19
CA ALA A 96 -3.78 -12.16 -5.08
C ALA A 96 -3.04 -12.48 -3.79
N ILE A 97 -3.16 -11.59 -2.81
CA ILE A 97 -2.62 -11.75 -1.46
C ILE A 97 -3.74 -11.57 -0.44
N TRP A 98 -3.70 -12.34 0.64
CA TRP A 98 -4.55 -12.14 1.80
C TRP A 98 -3.84 -11.21 2.79
N LEU A 99 -4.50 -10.14 3.23
CA LEU A 99 -3.96 -9.13 4.14
C LEU A 99 -4.90 -8.94 5.33
N GLN A 100 -4.38 -8.55 6.51
CA GLN A 100 -5.21 -8.20 7.65
C GLN A 100 -5.74 -6.76 7.57
N CYS A 101 -7.06 -6.57 7.66
CA CYS A 101 -7.65 -5.24 7.63
C CYS A 101 -7.44 -4.46 8.94
N GLN A 102 -6.64 -3.40 8.90
CA GLN A 102 -6.33 -2.51 10.03
C GLN A 102 -7.52 -1.68 10.58
N ARG A 103 -8.76 -1.91 10.09
CA ARG A 103 -9.99 -1.26 10.58
C ARG A 103 -10.95 -2.22 11.28
N CYS A 104 -11.02 -3.47 10.86
CA CYS A 104 -11.92 -4.47 11.45
C CYS A 104 -11.21 -5.76 11.91
N MET A 105 -9.89 -5.84 11.75
CA MET A 105 -9.00 -6.97 12.06
C MET A 105 -9.25 -8.27 11.29
N GLU A 106 -10.21 -8.28 10.38
CA GLU A 106 -10.54 -9.43 9.53
C GLU A 106 -9.61 -9.54 8.30
N PRO A 107 -9.27 -10.75 7.84
CA PRO A 107 -8.53 -10.96 6.62
C PRO A 107 -9.36 -10.57 5.38
N PHE A 108 -8.69 -10.07 4.34
CA PHE A 108 -9.31 -9.79 3.04
C PHE A 108 -8.37 -10.11 1.88
N ARG A 109 -8.94 -10.55 0.77
CA ARG A 109 -8.21 -10.87 -0.46
C ARG A 109 -8.04 -9.62 -1.32
N MET A 110 -6.80 -9.18 -1.50
CA MET A 110 -6.42 -8.10 -2.40
C MET A 110 -5.92 -8.71 -3.73
N PRO A 111 -6.47 -8.33 -4.90
CA PRO A 111 -5.90 -8.72 -6.18
C PRO A 111 -4.55 -8.03 -6.42
N LEU A 112 -3.64 -8.74 -7.07
CA LEU A 112 -2.34 -8.23 -7.51
C LEU A 112 -2.29 -8.30 -9.04
N ASP A 113 -2.06 -7.14 -9.67
CA ASP A 113 -1.83 -6.99 -11.12
C ASP A 113 -0.74 -5.92 -11.26
N ILE A 114 0.49 -6.40 -11.42
CA ILE A 114 1.72 -5.61 -11.46
C ILE A 114 2.23 -5.61 -12.89
N ASP A 115 2.66 -4.45 -13.35
CA ASP A 115 3.36 -4.23 -14.60
C ASP A 115 4.40 -3.12 -14.33
N ALA A 116 5.67 -3.50 -14.31
CA ALA A 116 6.80 -2.66 -13.94
C ALA A 116 7.87 -2.69 -15.04
N GLU A 117 8.50 -1.56 -15.30
CA GLU A 117 9.51 -1.40 -16.34
C GLU A 117 10.72 -0.66 -15.76
N TYR A 118 11.89 -1.31 -15.85
CA TYR A 118 13.14 -0.88 -15.25
C TYR A 118 14.18 -0.59 -16.33
N ARG A 119 14.84 0.57 -16.23
CA ARG A 119 16.07 0.89 -16.98
C ARG A 119 17.24 0.20 -16.27
N ILE A 120 18.09 -0.50 -17.03
CA ILE A 120 19.24 -1.21 -16.49
C ILE A 120 20.50 -0.37 -16.74
N VAL A 121 21.31 -0.15 -15.70
CA VAL A 121 22.60 0.58 -15.75
C VAL A 121 23.75 -0.32 -15.32
N GLU A 122 25.00 0.09 -15.58
CA GLU A 122 26.18 -0.75 -15.27
C GLU A 122 26.72 -0.55 -13.84
N SER A 123 26.34 0.52 -13.12
CA SER A 123 26.82 0.82 -11.77
C SER A 123 25.81 1.60 -10.92
N ASP A 124 25.98 1.56 -9.59
CA ASP A 124 25.20 2.35 -8.64
C ASP A 124 25.38 3.87 -8.86
N ASP A 125 26.61 4.32 -9.18
CA ASP A 125 26.89 5.74 -9.49
C ASP A 125 26.03 6.22 -10.68
N GLU A 126 25.88 5.40 -11.73
CA GLU A 126 24.98 5.73 -12.85
C GLU A 126 23.51 5.64 -12.44
N ALA A 127 23.13 4.69 -11.57
CA ALA A 127 21.75 4.56 -11.09
C ALA A 127 21.29 5.83 -10.35
N ASP A 128 22.13 6.35 -9.44
CA ASP A 128 21.87 7.58 -8.68
C ASP A 128 21.79 8.81 -9.61
N GLU A 129 22.71 8.96 -10.57
CA GLU A 129 22.67 10.06 -11.53
C GLU A 129 21.40 10.03 -12.40
N ARG A 130 21.03 8.85 -12.94
CA ARG A 130 19.86 8.72 -13.83
C ARG A 130 18.53 8.86 -13.11
N ALA A 131 18.43 8.39 -11.86
CA ALA A 131 17.22 8.51 -11.04
C ALA A 131 16.88 9.98 -10.70
N LEU A 132 17.86 10.90 -10.75
CA LEU A 132 17.66 12.34 -10.56
C LEU A 132 17.13 13.04 -11.81
N ASP A 133 17.59 12.62 -13.00
CA ASP A 133 17.25 13.26 -14.29
C ASP A 133 15.91 12.78 -14.87
N ASP A 134 15.59 11.48 -14.77
CA ASP A 134 14.37 10.89 -15.35
C ASP A 134 13.62 10.00 -14.35
N THR A 135 12.44 10.47 -13.93
CA THR A 135 11.54 9.73 -13.01
C THR A 135 10.40 8.99 -13.73
N SER A 136 10.51 8.78 -15.04
CA SER A 136 9.52 8.04 -15.83
C SER A 136 9.69 6.52 -15.75
N PHE A 137 10.92 6.03 -15.54
CA PHE A 137 11.25 4.63 -15.31
C PHE A 137 12.03 4.48 -14.00
N ASP A 138 11.86 3.33 -13.34
CA ASP A 138 12.68 2.99 -12.17
C ASP A 138 14.04 2.44 -12.67
N VAL A 139 15.15 2.76 -12.00
CA VAL A 139 16.52 2.39 -12.45
C VAL A 139 17.10 1.31 -11.55
N ILE A 140 17.70 0.27 -12.14
CA ILE A 140 18.34 -0.85 -11.43
C ILE A 140 19.73 -1.15 -11.99
N VAL A 141 20.66 -1.58 -11.13
CA VAL A 141 22.00 -2.02 -11.54
C VAL A 141 21.95 -3.43 -12.11
N GLY A 142 22.45 -3.60 -13.33
CA GLY A 142 22.51 -4.88 -14.02
C GLY A 142 23.67 -5.75 -13.52
N SER A 143 23.41 -7.05 -13.33
CA SER A 143 24.43 -8.02 -12.94
C SER A 143 24.37 -9.29 -13.81
N HIS A 144 25.48 -10.02 -13.86
CA HIS A 144 25.56 -11.37 -14.42
C HIS A 144 25.04 -12.46 -13.45
N ALA A 145 24.81 -12.09 -12.19
CA ALA A 145 24.18 -12.91 -11.16
C ALA A 145 23.24 -12.00 -10.34
N PHE A 146 22.11 -11.68 -10.94
CA PHE A 146 21.07 -10.81 -10.38
C PHE A 146 19.98 -11.66 -9.71
N ASP A 147 19.51 -11.26 -8.53
CA ASP A 147 18.38 -11.92 -7.87
C ASP A 147 17.04 -11.33 -8.37
N PHE A 148 16.43 -12.04 -9.31
CA PHE A 148 15.12 -11.68 -9.87
C PHE A 148 13.98 -11.93 -8.87
N VAL A 149 14.14 -12.84 -7.92
CA VAL A 149 13.13 -13.11 -6.88
C VAL A 149 13.08 -11.94 -5.90
N GLU A 150 14.23 -11.41 -5.49
CA GLU A 150 14.31 -10.23 -4.62
C GLU A 150 13.64 -9.00 -5.26
N LEU A 151 13.90 -8.74 -6.55
CA LEU A 151 13.27 -7.66 -7.32
C LEU A 151 11.75 -7.81 -7.40
N VAL A 152 11.26 -9.02 -7.74
CA VAL A 152 9.82 -9.29 -7.82
C VAL A 152 9.15 -9.11 -6.47
N GLU A 153 9.78 -9.57 -5.40
CA GLU A 153 9.26 -9.44 -4.04
C GLU A 153 9.21 -7.98 -3.57
N GLU A 154 10.24 -7.19 -3.84
CA GLU A 154 10.25 -5.77 -3.51
C GLU A 154 9.12 -5.03 -4.24
N GLU A 155 8.95 -5.27 -5.55
CA GLU A 155 7.85 -4.68 -6.32
C GLU A 155 6.47 -5.12 -5.81
N LEU A 156 6.32 -6.38 -5.40
CA LEU A 156 5.11 -6.89 -4.74
C LEU A 156 4.82 -6.14 -3.44
N LEU A 157 5.82 -5.96 -2.57
CA LEU A 157 5.70 -5.21 -1.30
C LEU A 157 5.38 -3.72 -1.54
N LEU A 158 6.02 -3.08 -2.51
CA LEU A 158 5.79 -1.67 -2.87
C LEU A 158 4.38 -1.44 -3.48
N SER A 159 3.77 -2.49 -4.05
CA SER A 159 2.38 -2.46 -4.52
C SER A 159 1.35 -2.44 -3.37
N LEU A 160 1.70 -2.93 -2.18
CA LEU A 160 0.76 -3.08 -1.07
C LEU A 160 0.31 -1.73 -0.47
N PRO A 161 -0.92 -1.66 0.04
CA PRO A 161 -1.42 -0.48 0.75
C PRO A 161 -0.72 -0.34 2.10
N LEU A 162 -0.17 0.85 2.38
CA LEU A 162 0.48 1.19 3.67
C LEU A 162 -0.39 0.90 4.90
N VAL A 163 -1.71 0.98 4.75
CA VAL A 163 -2.70 0.57 5.76
C VAL A 163 -3.71 -0.34 5.07
N PRO A 164 -3.51 -1.67 5.08
CA PRO A 164 -4.42 -2.60 4.44
C PRO A 164 -5.83 -2.52 5.04
N LYS A 165 -6.84 -2.34 4.18
CA LYS A 165 -8.23 -2.31 4.62
C LYS A 165 -9.19 -2.66 3.48
N HIS A 166 -10.33 -3.26 3.86
CA HIS A 166 -11.50 -3.27 3.01
C HIS A 166 -11.92 -1.84 2.65
N GLU A 167 -12.39 -1.62 1.42
CA GLU A 167 -13.09 -0.39 1.01
C GLU A 167 -14.26 -0.10 1.97
N VAL A 168 -15.14 -1.09 2.13
CA VAL A 168 -16.23 -1.10 3.12
C VAL A 168 -16.05 -2.29 4.05
N CYS A 169 -15.81 -2.04 5.34
CA CYS A 169 -15.75 -3.12 6.34
C CYS A 169 -17.15 -3.57 6.73
N VAL A 170 -17.41 -4.87 6.68
CA VAL A 170 -18.68 -5.49 7.10
C VAL A 170 -18.90 -5.44 8.62
N ARG A 171 -17.83 -5.31 9.40
CA ARG A 171 -17.86 -5.05 10.84
C ARG A 171 -17.22 -3.70 11.14
N ILE A 172 -17.91 -2.88 11.92
CA ILE A 172 -17.33 -1.69 12.57
C ILE A 172 -16.73 -2.18 13.89
N HIS A 173 -15.44 -1.89 14.11
CA HIS A 173 -14.78 -2.26 15.36
C HIS A 173 -15.39 -1.46 16.53
N GLU A 174 -15.51 -2.07 17.72
CA GLU A 174 -16.22 -1.49 18.88
C GLU A 174 -15.67 -0.11 19.29
N SER A 175 -14.37 0.11 19.16
CA SER A 175 -13.73 1.42 19.40
C SER A 175 -14.16 2.55 18.45
N LEU A 176 -14.79 2.23 17.32
CA LEU A 176 -15.40 3.18 16.39
C LEU A 176 -16.91 3.33 16.62
N VAL A 177 -17.51 2.52 17.51
CA VAL A 177 -18.90 2.66 17.95
C VAL A 177 -18.95 3.70 19.08
N THR A 178 -18.71 4.97 18.72
CA THR A 178 -19.29 6.04 19.52
C THR A 178 -20.80 6.06 19.26
N CYS A 179 -21.60 6.20 20.32
CA CYS A 179 -23.06 6.25 20.28
C CYS A 179 -23.78 4.92 19.98
N ALA A 180 -23.65 3.92 20.86
CA ALA A 180 -24.88 3.35 21.39
C ALA A 180 -25.58 4.50 22.14
N ALA A 181 -26.75 4.95 21.65
CA ALA A 181 -27.60 6.06 22.11
C ALA A 181 -26.98 7.07 23.08
N GLY A 182 -26.88 8.35 22.68
CA GLY A 182 -26.19 9.43 23.42
C GLY A 182 -26.73 9.78 24.82
N GLU A 183 -26.60 8.84 25.75
CA GLU A 183 -26.58 9.07 27.19
C GLU A 183 -25.16 9.54 27.56
N PRO A 184 -25.01 10.66 28.28
CA PRO A 184 -23.70 11.07 28.75
C PRO A 184 -23.17 10.01 29.71
N ALA A 185 -21.89 9.65 29.56
CA ALA A 185 -21.22 8.78 30.51
C ALA A 185 -21.31 9.41 31.91
N HIS A 186 -22.10 8.79 32.79
CA HIS A 186 -22.25 9.26 34.16
C HIS A 186 -21.00 8.88 34.95
N ASP A 187 -20.09 9.83 35.14
CA ASP A 187 -18.98 9.70 36.07
C ASP A 187 -19.55 9.58 37.50
N PRO A 188 -19.30 8.49 38.24
CA PRO A 188 -19.82 8.31 39.60
C PRO A 188 -19.24 9.27 40.64
N GLY A 189 -18.31 10.16 40.26
CA GLY A 189 -17.53 10.99 41.18
C GLY A 189 -18.06 12.40 41.48
N GLU A 190 -18.97 12.97 40.69
CA GLU A 190 -19.23 14.42 40.74
C GLU A 190 -20.44 14.81 41.62
N SER A 191 -20.15 15.49 42.74
CA SER A 191 -21.18 16.10 43.60
C SER A 191 -21.59 17.48 43.04
N PRO A 192 -22.88 17.86 43.08
CA PRO A 192 -23.36 19.04 42.37
C PRO A 192 -22.95 20.34 43.06
N ALA A 193 -22.12 21.15 42.41
CA ALA A 193 -21.74 22.48 42.88
C ALA A 193 -21.50 23.47 41.74
N GLY A 194 -22.52 24.29 41.42
CA GLY A 194 -22.40 25.49 40.58
C GLY A 194 -23.39 25.56 39.43
N ASP A 195 -24.06 26.71 39.29
CA ASP A 195 -24.86 27.04 38.10
C ASP A 195 -23.97 27.07 36.84
N ASP A 196 -24.16 26.11 35.94
CA ASP A 196 -23.72 26.23 34.55
C ASP A 196 -24.99 26.32 33.68
N ALA A 197 -25.44 27.56 33.48
CA ALA A 197 -26.53 27.86 32.56
C ALA A 197 -26.17 27.37 31.15
N GLN A 198 -27.14 26.73 30.50
CA GLN A 198 -27.07 26.13 29.16
C GLN A 198 -26.01 26.74 28.22
N ARG A 199 -24.82 26.11 28.17
CA ARG A 199 -23.90 26.27 27.04
C ARG A 199 -24.49 25.52 25.86
N GLU A 200 -25.18 26.25 24.99
CA GLU A 200 -25.68 25.71 23.73
C GLU A 200 -24.55 25.03 22.95
N ASN A 201 -24.81 23.81 22.47
CA ASN A 201 -23.80 22.99 21.83
C ASN A 201 -23.28 23.69 20.56
N PRO A 202 -21.97 23.94 20.39
CA PRO A 202 -21.43 24.69 19.25
C PRO A 202 -21.72 24.04 17.88
N PHE A 203 -22.18 22.78 17.85
CA PHE A 203 -22.60 22.07 16.66
C PHE A 203 -24.13 21.98 16.45
N ALA A 204 -24.95 22.64 17.28
CA ALA A 204 -26.42 22.65 17.15
C ALA A 204 -26.91 23.11 15.75
N VAL A 205 -26.11 23.94 15.07
CA VAL A 205 -26.35 24.38 13.68
C VAL A 205 -26.44 23.21 12.69
N LEU A 206 -25.79 22.07 12.96
CA LEU A 206 -25.82 20.89 12.10
C LEU A 206 -27.18 20.18 12.12
N GLU A 207 -27.98 20.34 13.18
CA GLU A 207 -29.30 19.71 13.28
C GLU A 207 -30.29 20.31 12.26
N ALA A 208 -30.15 21.60 11.96
CA ALA A 208 -30.94 22.29 10.94
C ALA A 208 -30.71 21.75 9.52
N LEU A 209 -29.55 21.14 9.24
CA LEU A 209 -29.25 20.54 7.93
C LEU A 209 -29.94 19.17 7.73
N LYS A 210 -30.49 18.56 8.79
CA LYS A 210 -31.20 17.27 8.73
C LYS A 210 -32.59 17.37 8.08
N GLY A 211 -33.12 18.58 7.86
CA GLY A 211 -34.46 18.85 7.32
C GLY A 211 -34.56 19.10 5.81
N GLY A 212 -33.44 19.16 5.07
CA GLY A 212 -33.40 19.48 3.64
C GLY A 212 -33.81 18.31 2.73
N GLY A 213 -35.11 18.07 2.58
CA GLY A 213 -35.63 16.86 1.91
C GLY A 213 -35.33 16.74 0.40
N SER A 214 -34.99 15.52 -0.03
CA SER A 214 -35.10 15.06 -1.42
C SER A 214 -36.22 14.02 -1.54
N LYS A 215 -37.09 14.15 -2.55
CA LYS A 215 -38.31 13.33 -2.69
C LYS A 215 -38.00 11.86 -2.98
N PRO A 216 -38.83 10.90 -2.53
CA PRO A 216 -38.73 9.50 -2.94
C PRO A 216 -39.22 9.32 -4.38
N GLY A 217 -38.32 9.53 -5.34
CA GLY A 217 -38.54 9.19 -6.74
C GLY A 217 -38.37 7.69 -6.94
N GLY A 218 -39.47 6.93 -6.94
CA GLY A 218 -39.46 5.50 -7.21
C GLY A 218 -38.85 5.19 -8.57
N ARG A 219 -37.67 4.57 -8.57
CA ARG A 219 -37.03 3.99 -9.75
C ARG A 219 -36.92 2.49 -9.52
N THR A 220 -37.68 1.72 -10.28
CA THR A 220 -37.43 0.28 -10.46
C THR A 220 -36.02 0.13 -11.01
N GLY A 221 -35.15 -0.55 -10.25
CA GLY A 221 -33.77 -0.77 -10.70
C GLY A 221 -33.72 -1.60 -11.99
N PRO A 222 -32.79 -1.31 -12.91
CA PRO A 222 -32.53 -2.22 -14.02
C PRO A 222 -32.00 -3.57 -13.48
N PRO A 223 -32.15 -4.68 -14.21
CA PRO A 223 -31.62 -5.97 -13.79
C PRO A 223 -30.10 -5.90 -13.63
N LEU A 224 -29.59 -6.76 -12.74
CA LEU A 224 -28.18 -6.88 -12.32
C LEU A 224 -27.19 -6.73 -13.48
N ALA A 225 -26.73 -5.50 -13.71
CA ALA A 225 -25.61 -5.21 -14.58
C ALA A 225 -24.32 -5.47 -13.80
N VAL A 226 -23.44 -6.29 -14.38
CA VAL A 226 -22.11 -6.61 -13.83
C VAL A 226 -21.41 -5.34 -13.39
N TRP A 227 -20.92 -5.32 -12.14
CA TRP A 227 -20.11 -4.23 -11.63
C TRP A 227 -18.75 -4.21 -12.36
N SER A 228 -18.64 -3.40 -13.40
CA SER A 228 -17.35 -2.98 -13.93
C SER A 228 -16.64 -2.18 -12.85
N VAL A 229 -15.64 -2.79 -12.21
CA VAL A 229 -14.73 -2.10 -11.29
C VAL A 229 -14.00 -1.02 -12.08
N SER A 230 -14.06 0.23 -11.61
CA SER A 230 -13.13 1.27 -12.06
C SER A 230 -11.75 0.97 -11.47
N ALA A 231 -10.99 0.11 -12.14
CA ALA A 231 -9.58 -0.07 -11.87
C ALA A 231 -8.81 1.16 -12.37
N GLU A 232 -7.81 1.60 -11.59
CA GLU A 232 -6.84 2.59 -12.04
C GLU A 232 -6.07 2.01 -13.23
N GLN A 233 -6.18 2.60 -14.42
CA GLN A 233 -5.64 2.00 -15.65
C GLN A 233 -4.11 2.11 -15.80
N ASN A 234 -3.41 2.74 -14.85
CA ASN A 234 -1.95 2.81 -14.86
C ASN A 234 -1.38 2.97 -13.44
N LYS A 235 -0.23 2.34 -13.17
CA LYS A 235 0.49 2.44 -11.89
C LYS A 235 0.96 3.89 -11.66
N LYS A 236 0.74 4.42 -10.46
CA LYS A 236 1.31 5.71 -10.03
C LYS A 236 2.77 5.51 -9.65
N SER A 237 3.67 6.16 -10.39
CA SER A 237 5.13 6.06 -10.23
C SER A 237 5.60 6.34 -8.80
N PRO A 238 6.72 5.77 -8.34
CA PRO A 238 7.25 5.99 -7.00
C PRO A 238 7.48 7.47 -6.69
N SER A 239 8.04 8.24 -7.64
CA SER A 239 8.19 9.71 -7.53
C SER A 239 6.85 10.42 -7.26
N LYS A 240 5.79 10.13 -8.03
CA LYS A 240 4.46 10.74 -7.83
C LYS A 240 3.83 10.35 -6.50
N ARG A 241 4.09 9.13 -6.03
CA ARG A 241 3.66 8.63 -4.71
C ARG A 241 4.44 9.30 -3.57
N GLY A 242 5.75 9.49 -3.74
CA GLY A 242 6.62 10.23 -2.82
C GLY A 242 6.21 11.69 -2.69
N MET A 243 5.97 12.39 -3.80
CA MET A 243 5.42 13.76 -3.79
C MET A 243 4.09 13.84 -3.04
N HIS A 244 3.20 12.85 -3.22
CA HIS A 244 1.91 12.81 -2.50
C HIS A 244 2.07 12.51 -0.99
N ARG A 245 3.14 11.81 -0.59
CA ARG A 245 3.49 11.53 0.82
C ARG A 245 4.40 12.59 1.45
N SER A 246 4.94 13.54 0.68
CA SER A 246 5.89 14.56 1.18
C SER A 246 5.30 15.48 2.26
N HIS A 247 3.96 15.60 2.30
CA HIS A 247 3.22 16.36 3.32
C HIS A 247 2.73 15.49 4.50
N ASP A 248 2.96 14.18 4.49
CA ASP A 248 2.42 13.21 5.45
C ASP A 248 3.43 12.92 6.58
N PHE A 249 3.93 14.00 7.21
CA PHE A 249 4.94 13.93 8.26
C PHE A 249 4.31 13.82 9.66
N LEU A 250 4.95 13.05 10.54
CA LEU A 250 4.55 12.97 11.94
C LEU A 250 4.84 14.30 12.65
N GLY A 251 3.79 14.96 13.16
CA GLY A 251 3.94 16.16 13.97
C GLY A 251 4.58 15.86 15.33
N ALA A 252 5.61 16.60 15.69
CA ALA A 252 6.23 16.49 17.01
C ALA A 252 5.23 16.85 18.12
N ALA A 253 5.09 15.98 19.12
CA ALA A 253 4.20 16.22 20.25
C ALA A 253 4.63 17.46 21.06
N SER A 254 3.68 18.32 21.44
CA SER A 254 4.00 19.52 22.21
C SER A 254 4.28 19.17 23.68
N LEU A 255 5.56 19.15 24.04
CA LEU A 255 6.03 18.86 25.39
C LEU A 255 6.22 20.14 26.22
N ALA A 256 6.07 20.01 27.53
CA ALA A 256 6.29 21.03 28.55
C ALA A 256 7.03 20.44 29.75
N VAL A 257 7.72 21.27 30.53
CA VAL A 257 8.37 20.85 31.78
C VAL A 257 7.53 21.30 32.97
N GLU A 258 7.25 20.38 33.89
CA GLU A 258 6.44 20.62 35.07
C GLU A 258 7.25 21.44 36.10
N PRO A 259 6.77 22.61 36.57
CA PRO A 259 7.58 23.56 37.34
C PRO A 259 7.97 23.14 38.76
N SER A 260 7.33 22.13 39.36
CA SER A 260 7.64 21.67 40.72
C SER A 260 8.50 20.40 40.78
N THR A 261 8.40 19.55 39.75
CA THR A 261 9.05 18.24 39.66
C THR A 261 10.15 18.18 38.59
N GLY A 262 10.15 19.09 37.62
CA GLY A 262 11.10 19.11 36.51
C GLY A 262 10.81 18.07 35.42
N GLU A 263 9.67 17.38 35.49
CA GLU A 263 9.32 16.29 34.58
C GLU A 263 8.78 16.79 33.24
N ILE A 264 9.11 16.06 32.16
CA ILE A 264 8.55 16.32 30.84
C ILE A 264 7.15 15.70 30.75
N HIS A 265 6.16 16.51 30.37
CA HIS A 265 4.78 16.08 30.17
C HIS A 265 4.19 16.73 28.91
N LEU A 266 3.06 16.21 28.42
CA LEU A 266 2.33 16.85 27.31
C LEU A 266 1.74 18.18 27.78
N ARG A 267 1.80 19.20 26.93
CA ARG A 267 1.25 20.53 27.22
C ARG A 267 -0.24 20.44 27.56
N HIS A 268 -0.61 21.02 28.71
CA HIS A 268 -1.96 20.98 29.30
C HIS A 268 -2.43 19.62 29.86
N HIS A 269 -1.59 18.58 29.86
CA HIS A 269 -1.87 17.33 30.57
C HIS A 269 -1.17 17.26 31.93
N ILE A 270 -1.63 16.35 32.79
CA ILE A 270 -1.05 16.04 34.09
C ILE A 270 0.26 15.26 33.87
N SER A 271 1.28 15.48 34.70
CA SER A 271 2.53 14.71 34.64
C SER A 271 2.31 13.25 35.07
N PRO A 272 3.20 12.31 34.71
CA PRO A 272 3.09 10.91 35.12
C PRO A 272 3.01 10.71 36.64
N ASN A 273 3.65 11.60 37.42
CA ASN A 273 3.59 11.59 38.89
C ASN A 273 2.38 12.35 39.48
N GLY A 274 1.40 12.74 38.66
CA GLY A 274 0.13 13.31 39.11
C GLY A 274 0.17 14.81 39.37
N TYR A 275 1.16 15.55 38.85
CA TYR A 275 1.29 16.99 39.04
C TYR A 275 0.77 17.80 37.84
N TYR A 276 0.12 18.93 38.12
CA TYR A 276 -0.29 19.90 37.11
C TYR A 276 -0.14 21.32 37.65
N ARG A 277 0.62 22.16 36.92
CA ARG A 277 0.88 23.57 37.28
C ARG A 277 1.39 23.74 38.73
N GLY A 278 2.34 22.90 39.15
CA GLY A 278 2.95 22.96 40.48
C GLY A 278 2.10 22.40 41.63
N ARG A 279 1.01 21.67 41.34
CA ARG A 279 0.11 21.07 42.34
C ARG A 279 -0.10 19.59 42.04
N LYS A 280 -0.08 18.75 43.08
CA LYS A 280 -0.47 17.35 42.95
C LYS A 280 -1.99 17.26 42.85
N VAL A 281 -2.48 16.73 41.73
CA VAL A 281 -3.90 16.59 41.39
C VAL A 281 -4.37 15.14 41.38
N VAL A 282 -3.45 14.17 41.25
CA VAL A 282 -3.74 12.74 41.33
C VAL A 282 -2.80 12.07 42.34
N LYS A 283 -3.34 11.20 43.20
CA LYS A 283 -2.54 10.30 44.04
C LYS A 283 -2.06 9.12 43.18
N THR A 284 -0.76 8.97 43.04
CA THR A 284 -0.13 7.89 42.28
C THR A 284 0.30 6.74 43.21
N LYS A 285 0.68 5.59 42.67
CA LYS A 285 1.07 4.40 43.46
C LYS A 285 2.37 4.54 44.28
N ASN A 286 3.11 5.63 44.10
CA ASN A 286 4.41 5.91 44.74
C ASN A 286 4.27 7.01 45.83
N ASP A 287 3.10 7.10 46.46
CA ASP A 287 2.68 8.18 47.38
C ASP A 287 2.15 7.62 48.71
#